data_AF-A0A0N4UKB3-F1
#
_entry.id   AF-A0A0N4UKB3-F1
#
_cell.length_a   1.000
_cell.length_b   1.000
_cell.length_c   1.000
_cell.angle_alpha   90.00
_cell.angle_beta   90.00
_cell.angle_gamma   90.00
#
_symmetry.space_group_name_H-M   'P 1'
#
loop_
_entity.id
_entity.type
_entity.pdbx_description
1 polymer ?
#
loop_
_entity_poly.entity_id
_entity_poly.type
_entity_poly.pdbx_seq_one_letter_code
_entity_poly.pdbx_strand_id
1 'polypeptide(L)'
;MSLQGRSSYNFFTASAECRRLGGTVTSIGSMAEMTYVNGKFTISSYHFSIFQIVEQIQQTIFLGLVGAAAYWIGYHRTGFSSNWEDGSPVVFTNYRRGQPDGCCGGAGCTLVNYRGNMGEWDDAGCHIIWRIPTYVVCKRPLS
;
A
#
# COMPACT_ATOMS: atom_id res chain seq x y z
N MET A 1 -5.91 -16.29 1.74
CA MET A 1 -7.21 -15.98 1.10
C MET A 1 -7.45 -14.48 1.22
N SER A 2 -7.08 -13.72 0.18
CA SER A 2 -7.50 -12.31 -0.01
C SER A 2 -7.40 -12.01 -1.51
N LEU A 3 -8.43 -12.45 -2.24
CA LEU A 3 -8.69 -12.17 -3.66
C LEU A 3 -10.21 -12.15 -3.92
N GLN A 4 -11.03 -11.75 -2.95
CA GLN A 4 -12.49 -11.81 -3.08
C GLN A 4 -13.10 -10.45 -2.72
N GLY A 5 -13.72 -9.69 -3.64
CA GLY A 5 -14.31 -10.09 -4.92
C GLY A 5 -14.28 -9.03 -6.03
N ARG A 6 -13.86 -9.47 -7.22
CA ARG A 6 -14.24 -9.07 -8.60
C ARG A 6 -14.33 -7.59 -9.01
N SER A 7 -14.06 -6.62 -8.15
CA SER A 7 -14.16 -5.19 -8.50
C SER A 7 -12.79 -4.53 -8.40
N SER A 8 -12.46 -3.71 -9.40
CA SER A 8 -11.29 -2.82 -9.33
C SER A 8 -11.63 -1.65 -8.43
N TYR A 9 -10.71 -1.29 -7.52
CA TYR A 9 -10.94 -0.21 -6.58
C TYR A 9 -10.42 1.13 -7.11
N ASN A 10 -11.14 2.22 -6.82
CA ASN A 10 -10.51 3.52 -6.64
C ASN A 10 -10.10 3.66 -5.16
N PHE A 11 -9.39 4.72 -4.79
CA PHE A 11 -8.87 4.84 -3.42
C PHE A 11 -9.98 4.86 -2.37
N PHE A 12 -11.09 5.56 -2.62
CA PHE A 12 -12.18 5.67 -1.65
C PHE A 12 -12.93 4.37 -1.44
N THR A 13 -13.17 3.58 -2.49
CA THR A 13 -13.80 2.26 -2.35
C THR A 13 -12.87 1.27 -1.68
N ALA A 14 -11.56 1.37 -1.93
CA ALA A 14 -10.54 0.60 -1.21
C ALA A 14 -10.53 0.94 0.30
N SER A 15 -10.49 2.22 0.67
CA SER A 15 -10.55 2.67 2.07
C SER A 15 -11.86 2.25 2.75
N ALA A 16 -13.00 2.39 2.08
CA ALA A 16 -14.28 1.92 2.61
C ALA A 16 -14.28 0.41 2.91
N GLU A 17 -13.71 -0.41 2.03
CA GLU A 17 -13.59 -1.86 2.24
C GLU A 17 -12.68 -2.18 3.44
N CYS A 18 -11.53 -1.51 3.56
CA CYS A 18 -10.66 -1.73 4.70
C CYS A 18 -11.29 -1.31 6.03
N ARG A 19 -12.04 -0.19 6.05
CA ARG A 19 -12.81 0.23 7.23
C ARG A 19 -13.88 -0.78 7.62
N ARG A 20 -14.56 -1.39 6.63
CA ARG A 20 -15.52 -2.48 6.87
C ARG A 20 -14.86 -3.70 7.52
N LEU A 21 -13.58 -3.93 7.26
CA LEU A 21 -12.77 -4.99 7.86
C LEU A 21 -12.09 -4.57 9.18
N GLY A 22 -12.42 -3.40 9.71
CA GLY A 22 -11.89 -2.88 10.97
C GLY A 22 -10.46 -2.35 10.87
N GLY A 23 -9.99 -1.99 9.68
CA GLY A 23 -8.66 -1.43 9.44
C GLY A 23 -8.68 -0.23 8.49
N THR A 24 -7.50 0.10 7.96
CA THR A 24 -7.29 1.15 6.96
C THR A 24 -6.57 0.57 5.74
N VAL A 25 -6.44 1.36 4.67
CA VAL A 25 -5.54 0.97 3.58
C VAL A 25 -4.11 0.95 4.13
N THR A 26 -3.36 -0.09 3.74
CA THR A 26 -2.08 -0.40 4.37
C THR A 26 -1.07 0.77 4.36
N SER A 27 -0.41 0.96 5.50
CA SER A 27 0.81 1.76 5.63
C SER A 27 2.05 0.89 5.42
N ILE A 28 3.07 1.47 4.77
CA ILE A 28 4.34 0.81 4.45
C ILE A 28 5.49 1.61 5.08
N GLY A 29 6.03 1.11 6.19
CA GLY A 29 7.11 1.77 6.95
C GLY A 29 8.52 1.41 6.49
N SER A 30 8.69 0.41 5.61
CA SER A 30 10.00 -0.05 5.18
C SER A 30 9.98 -0.84 3.86
N MET A 31 11.16 -1.02 3.27
CA MET A 31 11.37 -1.92 2.13
C MET A 31 10.96 -3.36 2.44
N ALA A 32 11.14 -3.82 3.69
CA ALA A 32 10.78 -5.16 4.11
C ALA A 32 9.26 -5.35 4.14
N GLU A 33 8.50 -4.39 4.68
CA GLU A 33 7.04 -4.40 4.64
C GLU A 33 6.51 -4.39 3.19
N MET A 34 7.10 -3.56 2.33
CA MET A 34 6.73 -3.53 0.91
C MET A 34 6.99 -4.86 0.22
N THR A 35 8.15 -5.46 0.48
CA THR A 35 8.55 -6.77 -0.06
C THR A 35 7.59 -7.86 0.41
N TYR A 36 7.18 -7.80 1.68
CA TYR A 36 6.18 -8.69 2.26
C TYR A 36 4.84 -8.54 1.53
N VAL A 37 4.28 -7.34 1.42
CA VAL A 37 2.99 -7.08 0.75
C VAL A 37 3.00 -7.49 -0.73
N ASN A 38 4.10 -7.22 -1.42
CA ASN A 38 4.32 -7.64 -2.81
C ASN A 38 4.58 -9.16 -2.96
N GLY A 39 4.60 -9.93 -1.87
CA GLY A 39 4.87 -11.37 -1.91
C GLY A 39 6.25 -11.72 -2.48
N LYS A 40 7.21 -10.78 -2.51
CA LYS A 40 8.55 -10.97 -3.05
C LYS A 40 9.51 -11.53 -2.00
N PHE A 41 9.11 -12.57 -1.29
CA PHE A 41 9.98 -13.21 -0.31
C PHE A 41 10.90 -14.21 -1.02
N THR A 42 12.15 -13.82 -1.29
CA THR A 42 13.21 -14.78 -1.66
C THR A 42 13.89 -15.20 -0.36
N ILE A 43 13.85 -16.50 -0.02
CA ILE A 43 14.39 -17.05 1.24
C ILE A 43 15.90 -16.77 1.40
N SER A 44 16.60 -16.33 0.34
CA SER A 44 18.06 -16.14 0.32
C SER A 44 18.57 -14.70 0.51
N SER A 45 17.74 -13.66 0.47
CA SER A 45 18.23 -12.27 0.32
C SER A 45 18.15 -11.37 1.56
N TYR A 46 17.60 -11.84 2.68
CA TYR A 46 17.59 -11.06 3.92
C TYR A 46 18.07 -11.92 5.08
N HIS A 47 19.20 -11.53 5.66
CA HIS A 47 19.78 -12.06 6.89
C HIS A 47 18.94 -11.64 8.12
N PHE A 48 17.61 -11.63 7.99
CA PHE A 48 16.66 -11.30 9.05
C PHE A 48 15.98 -12.59 9.50
N SER A 49 16.22 -12.95 10.76
CA SER A 49 15.45 -14.00 11.44
C SER A 49 13.96 -13.69 11.35
N ILE A 50 13.12 -14.71 11.17
CA ILE A 50 11.64 -14.61 11.27
C ILE A 50 11.24 -13.83 12.53
N PHE A 51 11.99 -13.94 13.62
CA PHE A 51 11.75 -13.19 14.85
C PHE A 51 11.88 -11.67 14.70
N GLN A 52 12.84 -11.16 13.91
CA GLN A 52 13.04 -9.73 13.70
C GLN A 52 11.95 -9.12 12.81
N ILE A 53 11.42 -9.89 11.85
CA ILE A 53 10.29 -9.50 11.00
C ILE A 53 9.00 -9.45 11.83
N VAL A 54 8.80 -10.45 12.71
CA VAL A 54 7.63 -10.48 13.61
C VAL A 54 7.66 -9.31 14.60
N GLU A 55 8.83 -8.90 15.09
CA GLU A 55 8.98 -7.79 16.05
C GLU A 55 8.71 -6.39 15.42
N GLN A 56 9.06 -6.17 14.14
CA GLN A 56 8.67 -4.93 13.44
C GLN A 56 7.21 -4.92 12.96
N ILE A 57 6.61 -6.10 12.78
CA ILE A 57 5.19 -6.25 12.39
C ILE A 57 4.28 -6.40 13.63
N GLN A 58 4.84 -6.44 14.84
CA GLN A 58 4.19 -6.87 16.08
C GLN A 58 3.03 -6.00 16.61
N GLN A 59 2.60 -4.99 15.86
CA GLN A 59 1.47 -4.13 16.22
C GLN A 59 0.34 -4.12 15.18
N THR A 60 0.49 -4.79 14.03
CA THR A 60 -0.52 -4.75 12.97
C THR A 60 -0.62 -6.04 12.15
N ILE A 61 -1.81 -6.33 11.59
CA ILE A 61 -2.07 -7.46 10.69
C ILE A 61 -2.30 -6.95 9.26
N PHE A 62 -1.57 -7.50 8.29
CA PHE A 62 -1.84 -7.32 6.85
C PHE A 62 -2.86 -8.36 6.37
N LEU A 63 -3.93 -7.90 5.72
CA LEU A 63 -5.02 -8.75 5.22
C LEU A 63 -4.89 -9.02 3.71
N GLY A 64 -3.78 -9.64 3.31
CA GLY A 64 -3.57 -10.11 1.94
C GLY A 64 -2.18 -9.85 1.38
N LEU A 65 -1.88 -10.53 0.26
CA LEU A 65 -0.68 -10.34 -0.55
C LEU A 65 -1.12 -10.07 -1.99
N VAL A 66 -0.49 -9.11 -2.64
CA VAL A 66 -0.88 -8.62 -3.99
C VAL A 66 0.11 -9.00 -5.08
N GLY A 67 1.27 -9.56 -4.71
CA GLY A 67 2.25 -9.99 -5.70
C GLY A 67 2.79 -8.82 -6.52
N ALA A 68 2.83 -9.01 -7.84
CA ALA A 68 3.20 -8.00 -8.84
C ALA A 68 2.05 -7.07 -9.25
N ALA A 69 0.87 -7.18 -8.64
CA ALA A 69 -0.31 -6.43 -9.06
C ALA A 69 -0.23 -4.95 -8.66
N ALA A 70 -1.08 -4.13 -9.30
CA ALA A 70 -1.29 -2.73 -8.91
C ALA A 70 -2.28 -2.63 -7.75
N TYR A 71 -1.98 -1.81 -6.75
CA TYR A 71 -2.81 -1.68 -5.56
C TYR A 71 -2.68 -0.32 -4.88
N TRP A 72 -3.74 0.06 -4.16
CA TRP A 72 -3.76 1.27 -3.34
C TRP A 72 -3.05 1.05 -2.00
N ILE A 73 -2.31 2.06 -1.56
CA ILE A 73 -1.75 2.18 -0.20
C ILE A 73 -2.31 3.42 0.49
N GLY A 74 -2.29 3.46 1.83
CA GLY A 74 -2.89 4.54 2.61
C GLY A 74 -2.14 5.87 2.57
N TYR A 75 -1.04 5.98 1.82
CA TYR A 75 -0.26 7.20 1.67
C TYR A 75 -1.00 8.20 0.78
N HIS A 76 -1.34 9.36 1.32
CA HIS A 76 -2.09 10.37 0.60
C HIS A 76 -1.75 11.79 1.07
N ARG A 77 -2.02 12.78 0.22
CA ARG A 77 -1.79 14.20 0.48
C ARG A 77 -3.04 14.83 1.10
N THR A 78 -2.89 15.44 2.27
CA THR A 78 -3.88 16.30 2.94
C THR A 78 -3.31 17.71 3.05
N GLY A 79 -3.90 18.65 2.30
CA GLY A 79 -3.39 20.03 2.20
C GLY A 79 -1.96 20.06 1.67
N PHE A 80 -1.04 20.59 2.49
CA PHE A 80 0.39 20.68 2.19
C PHE A 80 1.22 19.52 2.75
N SER A 81 0.58 18.52 3.36
CA SER A 81 1.25 17.40 4.02
C SER A 81 0.88 16.06 3.37
N SER A 82 1.77 15.08 3.44
CA SER A 82 1.51 13.69 3.03
C SER A 82 1.54 12.80 4.26
N ASN A 83 0.51 11.96 4.43
CA ASN A 83 0.27 11.17 5.64
C ASN A 83 -0.23 9.78 5.29
N TRP A 84 -0.07 8.85 6.23
CA TRP A 84 -0.74 7.55 6.21
C TRP A 84 -2.15 7.67 6.80
N GLU A 85 -3.13 6.95 6.25
CA GLU A 85 -4.51 6.91 6.75
C GLU A 85 -4.62 6.43 8.20
N ASP A 86 -3.68 5.59 8.66
CA ASP A 86 -3.60 5.12 10.04
C ASP A 86 -2.81 6.04 10.99
N GLY A 87 -2.31 7.18 10.50
CA GLY A 87 -1.50 8.10 11.29
C GLY A 87 -0.07 7.63 11.59
N SER A 88 0.38 6.54 10.97
CA SER A 88 1.78 6.08 11.09
C SER A 88 2.74 7.20 10.67
N PRO A 89 3.97 7.26 11.22
CA PRO A 89 4.97 8.21 10.79
C PRO A 89 5.43 7.92 9.36
N VAL A 90 5.65 8.97 8.59
CA VAL A 90 6.16 8.87 7.21
C VAL A 90 7.69 8.79 7.24
N VAL A 91 8.21 7.57 7.37
CA VAL A 91 9.66 7.29 7.42
C VAL A 91 10.20 6.61 6.16
N PHE A 92 9.32 6.21 5.25
CA PHE A 92 9.66 5.49 4.03
C PHE A 92 8.79 5.96 2.87
N THR A 93 9.41 6.15 1.71
CA THR A 93 8.72 6.33 0.43
C THR A 93 9.45 5.56 -0.66
N ASN A 94 8.70 5.08 -1.66
CA ASN A 94 9.27 4.37 -2.81
C ASN A 94 8.71 4.88 -4.14
N TYR A 95 8.63 6.21 -4.29
CA TYR A 95 8.18 6.82 -5.53
C TYR A 95 9.06 6.41 -6.70
N ARG A 96 8.42 6.06 -7.82
CA ARG A 96 9.08 5.85 -9.09
C ARG A 96 9.82 7.13 -9.48
N ARG A 97 10.93 7.00 -10.21
CA ARG A 97 11.65 8.16 -10.75
C ARG A 97 10.69 9.09 -11.51
N GLY A 98 10.66 10.35 -11.08
CA GLY A 98 9.78 11.39 -11.64
C GLY A 98 8.39 11.44 -11.01
N GLN A 99 8.18 10.84 -9.84
CA GLN A 99 6.98 10.94 -9.03
C GLN A 99 7.35 11.46 -7.62
N PRO A 100 6.40 12.07 -6.88
CA PRO A 100 5.09 12.49 -7.36
C PRO A 100 5.21 13.65 -8.36
N ASP A 101 4.37 13.69 -9.39
CA ASP A 101 4.37 14.75 -10.43
C ASP A 101 3.17 15.70 -10.37
N GLY A 102 2.18 15.40 -9.51
CA GLY A 102 0.99 16.22 -9.35
C GLY A 102 0.11 16.28 -10.58
N CYS A 103 0.26 15.36 -11.55
CA CYS A 103 -0.45 15.45 -12.82
C CYS A 103 -1.96 15.56 -12.63
N CYS A 104 -2.58 16.20 -13.62
CA CYS A 104 -3.96 15.93 -13.98
C CYS A 104 -4.97 16.44 -12.91
N GLY A 105 -4.53 17.38 -12.05
CA GLY A 105 -5.42 18.19 -11.19
C GLY A 105 -6.06 17.46 -10.01
N GLY A 106 -5.53 16.30 -9.60
CA GLY A 106 -6.16 15.50 -8.54
C GLY A 106 -5.30 14.41 -7.91
N ALA A 107 -3.99 14.44 -8.11
CA ALA A 107 -3.06 13.42 -7.61
C ALA A 107 -2.79 13.60 -6.10
N GLY A 108 -3.69 13.03 -5.29
CA GLY A 108 -3.63 13.07 -3.84
C GLY A 108 -3.46 11.70 -3.20
N CYS A 109 -3.62 10.61 -3.95
CA CYS A 109 -3.54 9.24 -3.43
C CYS A 109 -2.38 8.49 -4.08
N THR A 110 -1.91 7.41 -3.46
CA THR A 110 -0.71 6.71 -3.92
C THR A 110 -1.05 5.31 -4.42
N LEU A 111 -0.65 5.03 -5.66
CA LEU A 111 -0.86 3.76 -6.33
C LEU A 111 0.49 3.06 -6.50
N VAL A 112 0.56 1.80 -6.11
CA VAL A 112 1.77 0.97 -6.25
C VAL A 112 1.68 0.14 -7.53
N ASN A 113 2.83 -0.06 -8.18
CA ASN A 113 2.95 -0.83 -9.43
C ASN A 113 2.03 -0.29 -10.53
N TYR A 114 1.76 1.02 -10.55
CA TYR A 114 1.04 1.64 -11.66
C TYR A 114 1.84 1.48 -12.95
N ARG A 115 3.16 1.64 -12.90
CA ARG A 115 4.09 1.27 -13.96
C ARG A 115 5.12 0.28 -13.41
N GLY A 116 5.15 -0.93 -13.96
CA GLY A 116 6.08 -1.98 -13.54
C GLY A 116 5.51 -2.87 -12.43
N ASN A 117 6.40 -3.57 -11.74
CA ASN A 117 6.07 -4.59 -10.73
C ASN A 117 7.08 -4.65 -9.59
N MET A 118 7.85 -3.58 -9.38
CA MET A 118 8.95 -3.52 -8.40
C MET A 118 8.55 -2.92 -7.05
N GLY A 119 7.28 -2.56 -6.88
CA GLY A 119 6.75 -1.90 -5.68
C GLY A 119 6.87 -0.38 -5.72
N GLU A 120 7.19 0.21 -6.88
CA GLU A 120 7.32 1.66 -7.02
C GLU A 120 5.96 2.35 -7.00
N TRP A 121 5.96 3.59 -6.51
CA TRP A 121 4.76 4.39 -6.26
C TRP A 121 4.59 5.50 -7.29
N ASP A 122 3.34 5.79 -7.65
CA ASP A 122 2.93 6.94 -8.44
C ASP A 122 1.83 7.68 -7.67
N ASP A 123 1.80 9.02 -7.75
CA ASP A 123 0.65 9.78 -7.27
C ASP A 123 -0.49 9.72 -8.30
N ALA A 124 -1.71 9.62 -7.79
CA ALA A 124 -2.85 9.23 -8.59
C ALA A 124 -4.14 9.91 -8.10
N GLY A 125 -5.05 10.14 -9.05
CA GLY A 125 -6.39 10.62 -8.78
C GLY A 125 -7.18 9.65 -7.91
N CYS A 126 -7.59 10.08 -6.72
CA CYS A 126 -8.24 9.21 -5.71
C CYS A 126 -9.58 8.62 -6.16
N HIS A 127 -10.32 9.32 -7.03
CA HIS A 127 -11.65 8.90 -7.50
C HIS A 127 -11.61 7.98 -8.73
N ILE A 128 -10.43 7.77 -9.32
CA ILE A 128 -10.27 7.08 -10.61
C ILE A 128 -9.79 5.65 -10.39
N ILE A 129 -10.32 4.72 -11.20
CA ILE A 129 -9.79 3.35 -11.32
C ILE A 129 -8.71 3.38 -12.40
N TRP A 130 -7.44 3.45 -12.00
CA TRP A 130 -6.30 3.60 -12.92
C TRP A 130 -5.84 2.28 -13.56
N ARG A 131 -6.13 1.13 -12.92
CA ARG A 131 -5.76 -0.21 -13.40
C ARG A 131 -6.94 -1.17 -13.24
N ILE A 132 -7.02 -2.17 -14.11
CA ILE A 132 -8.00 -3.24 -14.02
C ILE A 132 -7.26 -4.58 -14.21
N PRO A 133 -7.21 -5.45 -13.19
CA PRO A 133 -7.65 -5.22 -11.81
C PRO A 133 -6.76 -4.22 -11.05
N THR A 134 -7.34 -3.45 -10.12
CA THR A 134 -6.60 -2.75 -9.05
C THR A 134 -7.03 -3.33 -7.71
N TYR A 135 -6.07 -3.66 -6.85
CA TYR A 135 -6.31 -4.30 -5.55
C TYR A 135 -6.14 -3.33 -4.37
N VAL A 136 -6.41 -3.81 -3.17
CA VAL A 136 -6.16 -3.14 -1.91
C VAL A 136 -5.61 -4.15 -0.90
N VAL A 137 -4.69 -3.72 -0.04
CA VAL A 137 -4.30 -4.46 1.16
C VAL A 137 -4.71 -3.65 2.37
N CYS A 138 -5.44 -4.27 3.29
CA CYS A 138 -5.89 -3.63 4.51
C CYS A 138 -4.93 -3.94 5.66
N LYS A 139 -4.71 -2.95 6.53
CA LYS A 139 -3.90 -3.08 7.75
C LYS A 139 -4.78 -2.73 8.95
N ARG A 140 -4.69 -3.56 9.99
CA ARG A 140 -5.46 -3.38 11.23
C ARG A 140 -4.52 -3.38 12.46
N PRO A 141 -4.76 -2.53 13.47
CA PRO A 141 -4.07 -2.62 14.76
C PRO A 141 -4.30 -3.97 15.45
N LEU A 142 -3.26 -4.51 16.09
CA LEU A 142 -3.42 -5.60 17.05
C LEU A 142 -4.06 -5.01 18.31
N SER A 143 -5.30 -5.43 18.59
CA SER A 143 -6.07 -5.08 19.78
C SER A 143 -5.42 -5.60 21.06
#